data_AF-A0A3N7C4S9-F1
#
_entry.id   AF-A0A3N7C4S9-F1
#
_cell.length_a   1.000
_cell.length_b   1.000
_cell.length_c   1.000
_cell.angle_alpha   90.00
_cell.angle_beta   90.00
_cell.angle_gamma   90.00
#
_symmetry.space_group_name_H-M   'P 1'
#
loop_
_entity.id
_entity.type
_entity.pdbx_description
1 polymer ?
#
loop_
_entity_poly.entity_id
_entity_poly.type
_entity_poly.pdbx_seq_one_letter_code
_entity_poly.pdbx_strand_id
1 'polypeptide(L)'
;QAKVDFIAHPVTQPLRPAPVHAKPQTGGLQSALVVGPEGQNIWTDELGRIKVQFHWDRIGQKNQHSTCWLRVSSPWAGNQLGGIHLPRIGQEVIVDFFGGDPDLPICTGRVHNQLNLPPWALPNQSALSGFRSRELTKEGGNSAPGRSNHVVLDDTEGKIQAQLKSDHQHSSLSLGHITRIEDNAGRKDLRGQGFELRTDGHGAIRAKDGLLITTEARGNAARHVKDLGETLTRLTQAREQHENLADAAQTARAQDTGTDQSDVAAALKSQNEDIAGLTQGSDKESDFPELSAPHLVLASPVGIETTTPGSTHMASGAHIALTSAGHTSLSAGASLLASVKGAIRLFAYKAGMRLIAAQADIEIQALEKNLKLLAKLDITLTANRIEITAKEEVIVNGGGSFSHWKAQGITHGTTGAWVEHATTHSLIGPKNLPLPAFKFPETVCKECLLKALAAASPMGRR
;
A
#
# COMPACT_ATOMS: atom_id res chain seq x y z
N GLN A 1 94.50 38.62 39.59
CA GLN A 1 93.52 37.89 40.43
C GLN A 1 92.20 37.86 39.67
N ALA A 2 91.65 36.67 39.38
CA ALA A 2 90.32 36.56 38.79
C ALA A 2 89.28 36.68 39.92
N LYS A 3 88.32 37.59 39.77
CA LYS A 3 87.21 37.75 40.70
C LYS A 3 85.99 37.06 40.08
N VAL A 4 85.43 36.08 40.78
CA VAL A 4 84.26 35.33 40.34
C VAL A 4 83.19 35.47 41.41
N ASP A 5 82.02 35.96 41.01
CA ASP A 5 80.83 36.03 41.85
C ASP A 5 79.95 34.80 41.59
N PHE A 6 79.52 34.14 42.67
CA PHE A 6 78.65 32.98 42.62
C PHE A 6 77.31 33.28 43.27
N ILE A 7 76.22 32.82 42.65
CA ILE A 7 74.90 32.73 43.27
C ILE A 7 74.71 31.26 43.66
N ALA A 8 74.63 30.99 44.96
CA ALA A 8 74.52 29.64 45.52
C ALA A 8 73.07 29.30 45.92
N HIS A 9 72.69 28.03 45.77
CA HIS A 9 71.41 27.47 46.21
C HIS A 9 71.65 26.31 47.19
N PRO A 10 70.86 26.15 48.27
CA PRO A 10 71.01 25.02 49.17
C PRO A 10 70.88 23.67 48.46
N VAL A 11 71.84 22.75 48.66
CA VAL A 11 71.84 21.40 48.07
C VAL A 11 70.66 20.55 48.54
N THR A 12 70.12 20.86 49.71
CA THR A 12 68.98 20.17 50.33
C THR A 12 67.62 20.62 49.77
N GLN A 13 67.60 21.63 48.91
CA GLN A 13 66.38 22.14 48.29
C GLN A 13 66.45 21.94 46.77
N PRO A 14 65.33 21.55 46.12
CA PRO A 14 65.26 21.51 44.67
C PRO A 14 65.24 22.94 44.10
N LEU A 15 66.22 23.29 43.27
CA LEU A 15 66.24 24.55 42.53
C LEU A 15 65.15 24.52 41.43
N ARG A 16 64.24 25.49 41.43
CA ARG A 16 63.25 25.71 40.37
C ARG A 16 63.50 27.05 39.67
N PRO A 17 63.55 27.11 38.33
CA PRO A 17 63.67 28.37 37.60
C PRO A 17 62.52 29.33 37.94
N ALA A 18 62.82 30.62 38.08
CA ALA A 18 61.79 31.64 38.23
C ALA A 18 60.98 31.79 36.92
N PRO A 19 59.65 31.93 36.97
CA PRO A 19 58.80 32.07 35.80
C PRO A 19 58.90 33.50 35.23
N VAL A 20 60.01 33.82 34.59
CA VAL A 20 60.28 35.16 34.03
C VAL A 20 59.77 35.34 32.60
N HIS A 21 59.37 34.25 31.94
CA HIS A 21 58.82 34.29 30.57
C HIS A 21 57.30 34.11 30.63
N ALA A 22 56.56 35.05 30.05
CA ALA A 22 55.12 34.92 29.89
C ALA A 22 54.79 33.84 28.85
N LYS A 23 53.79 33.00 29.14
CA LYS A 23 53.28 32.03 28.17
C LYS A 23 52.61 32.80 27.01
N PRO A 24 52.86 32.45 25.74
CA PRO A 24 52.12 33.02 24.62
C PRO A 24 50.61 32.81 24.77
N GLN A 25 49.83 33.83 24.41
CA GLN A 25 48.37 33.77 24.41
C GLN A 25 47.83 34.07 23.01
N THR A 26 46.73 33.42 22.67
CA THR A 26 45.97 33.72 21.45
C THR A 26 45.09 34.96 21.69
N GLY A 27 44.96 35.81 20.68
CA GLY A 27 44.17 37.05 20.75
C GLY A 27 42.68 36.90 20.40
N GLY A 28 42.24 35.68 20.08
CA GLY A 28 40.87 35.39 19.64
C GLY A 28 40.79 34.15 18.75
N LEU A 29 39.58 33.88 18.25
CA LEU A 29 39.30 32.75 17.38
C LEU A 29 40.11 32.79 16.08
N GLN A 30 40.46 31.62 15.57
CA GLN A 30 41.17 31.43 14.31
C GLN A 30 40.42 30.43 13.43
N SER A 31 40.58 30.52 12.11
CA SER A 31 40.14 29.42 11.24
C SER A 31 41.26 28.42 11.01
N ALA A 32 40.88 27.17 10.75
CA ALA A 32 41.79 26.08 10.43
C ALA A 32 41.15 25.11 9.43
N LEU A 33 41.99 24.38 8.70
CA LEU A 33 41.55 23.37 7.73
C LEU A 33 41.49 22.01 8.41
N VAL A 34 40.39 21.28 8.29
CA VAL A 34 40.31 19.89 8.80
C VAL A 34 41.20 18.97 7.96
N VAL A 35 42.01 18.14 8.62
CA VAL A 35 42.99 17.24 7.97
C VAL A 35 42.90 15.80 8.50
N GLY A 36 43.45 14.87 7.76
CA GLY A 36 43.51 13.45 8.12
C GLY A 36 44.34 12.66 7.10
N PRO A 37 44.29 11.32 7.17
CA PRO A 37 45.00 10.46 6.24
C PRO A 37 44.54 10.64 4.79
N GLU A 38 45.45 10.40 3.86
CA GLU A 38 45.14 10.43 2.42
C GLU A 38 44.05 9.40 2.07
N GLY A 39 43.15 9.77 1.15
CA GLY A 39 42.06 8.91 0.69
C GLY A 39 40.89 8.76 1.67
N GLN A 40 40.89 9.47 2.80
CA GLN A 40 39.77 9.50 3.74
C GLN A 40 38.95 10.78 3.61
N ASN A 41 37.64 10.68 3.81
CA ASN A 41 36.75 11.84 3.86
C ASN A 41 36.62 12.41 5.28
N ILE A 42 36.67 11.55 6.30
CA ILE A 42 36.45 11.89 7.70
C ILE A 42 37.53 11.20 8.53
N TRP A 43 38.15 11.95 9.45
CA TRP A 43 39.11 11.42 10.41
C TRP A 43 38.72 11.88 11.81
N THR A 44 38.22 10.94 12.62
CA THR A 44 37.70 11.18 13.97
C THR A 44 38.07 10.04 14.91
N ASP A 45 38.02 10.31 16.21
CA ASP A 45 38.14 9.29 17.26
C ASP A 45 36.83 9.05 18.02
N GLU A 46 36.87 8.26 19.11
CA GLU A 46 35.72 7.83 19.90
C GLU A 46 34.95 8.98 20.55
N LEU A 47 35.56 10.17 20.66
CA LEU A 47 34.96 11.37 21.24
C LEU A 47 34.44 12.35 20.19
N GLY A 48 34.50 12.00 18.90
CA GLY A 48 34.10 12.91 17.83
C GLY A 48 35.09 14.07 17.60
N ARG A 49 36.37 13.89 17.99
CA ARG A 49 37.41 14.91 17.82
C ARG A 49 37.94 14.92 16.39
N ILE A 50 38.50 16.03 15.96
CA ILE A 50 39.12 16.19 14.63
C ILE A 50 40.58 16.60 14.74
N LYS A 51 41.31 16.54 13.63
CA LYS A 51 42.63 17.16 13.49
C LYS A 51 42.58 18.27 12.45
N VAL A 52 43.39 19.29 12.61
CA VAL A 52 43.38 20.47 11.74
C VAL A 52 44.79 20.87 11.31
N GLN A 53 44.90 21.72 10.29
CA GLN A 53 46.09 22.47 9.94
C GLN A 53 45.78 23.95 10.17
N PHE A 54 46.55 24.60 11.05
CA PHE A 54 46.47 26.05 11.23
C PHE A 54 47.22 26.78 10.10
N HIS A 55 46.76 27.97 9.74
CA HIS A 55 47.36 28.76 8.65
C HIS A 55 48.80 29.19 8.91
N TRP A 56 49.17 29.40 10.17
CA TRP A 56 50.53 29.77 10.58
C TRP A 56 51.48 28.58 10.67
N ASP A 57 50.96 27.35 10.69
CA ASP A 57 51.79 26.15 10.75
C ASP A 57 52.35 25.84 9.35
N ARG A 58 53.65 26.12 9.20
CA ARG A 58 54.44 25.89 7.99
C ARG A 58 55.18 24.54 7.99
N ILE A 59 55.18 23.83 9.11
CA ILE A 59 55.90 22.57 9.31
C ILE A 59 54.94 21.39 9.08
N GLY A 60 53.68 21.52 9.49
CA GLY A 60 52.65 20.53 9.27
C GLY A 60 52.44 20.20 7.80
N GLN A 61 52.23 18.92 7.53
CA GLN A 61 52.13 18.35 6.18
C GLN A 61 50.68 18.23 5.70
N LYS A 62 49.73 18.91 6.35
CA LYS A 62 48.29 18.82 6.08
C LYS A 62 47.75 17.38 6.15
N ASN A 63 48.18 16.61 7.15
CA ASN A 63 47.82 15.21 7.32
C ASN A 63 47.45 14.90 8.79
N GLN A 64 47.24 13.63 9.12
CA GLN A 64 46.87 13.18 10.47
C GLN A 64 47.92 13.51 11.57
N HIS A 65 49.09 14.03 11.22
CA HIS A 65 50.15 14.40 12.17
C HIS A 65 50.26 15.91 12.39
N SER A 66 49.44 16.74 11.73
CA SER A 66 49.51 18.20 11.84
C SER A 66 49.17 18.74 13.24
N THR A 67 48.19 18.16 13.94
CA THR A 67 47.80 18.59 15.30
C THR A 67 47.44 17.44 16.22
N CYS A 68 47.27 17.75 17.50
CA CYS A 68 46.53 16.91 18.44
C CYS A 68 45.05 16.80 18.06
N TRP A 69 44.29 16.00 18.82
CA TRP A 69 42.85 15.87 18.67
C TRP A 69 42.10 17.05 19.30
N LEU A 70 41.31 17.76 18.50
CA LEU A 70 40.48 18.89 18.92
C LEU A 70 39.04 18.43 19.15
N ARG A 71 38.47 18.76 20.31
CA ARG A 71 37.04 18.59 20.56
C ARG A 71 36.24 19.50 19.64
N VAL A 72 35.06 19.05 19.25
CA VAL A 72 34.16 19.77 18.34
C VAL A 72 32.87 20.12 19.06
N SER A 73 32.48 21.38 18.98
CA SER A 73 31.18 21.86 19.45
C SER A 73 30.04 21.28 18.61
N SER A 74 28.97 20.89 19.29
CA SER A 74 27.75 20.36 18.69
C SER A 74 26.56 21.26 19.03
N PRO A 75 25.53 21.35 18.16
CA PRO A 75 24.32 22.13 18.47
C PRO A 75 23.62 21.69 19.77
N TRP A 76 23.74 20.41 20.12
CA TRP A 76 23.22 19.82 21.35
C TRP A 76 24.10 18.61 21.72
N ALA A 77 24.49 18.47 22.98
CA ALA A 77 25.30 17.35 23.46
C ALA A 77 24.91 16.93 24.88
N GLY A 78 24.88 15.62 25.13
CA GLY A 78 24.65 14.99 26.44
C GLY A 78 25.08 13.51 26.42
N ASN A 79 24.77 12.76 27.48
CA ASN A 79 25.11 11.34 27.56
C ASN A 79 24.27 10.53 26.55
N GLN A 80 24.86 10.12 25.43
CA GLN A 80 24.21 9.40 24.32
C GLN A 80 22.99 10.12 23.71
N LEU A 81 22.99 11.45 23.73
CA LEU A 81 21.95 12.29 23.12
C LEU A 81 22.57 13.56 22.51
N GLY A 82 21.92 14.12 21.48
CA GLY A 82 22.31 15.39 20.89
C GLY A 82 22.39 15.37 19.37
N GLY A 83 22.94 16.44 18.79
CA GLY A 83 23.19 16.57 17.36
C GLY A 83 24.67 16.34 17.04
N ILE A 84 24.95 15.57 15.99
CA ILE A 84 26.32 15.32 15.54
C ILE A 84 26.47 15.60 14.04
N HIS A 85 27.43 16.47 13.71
CA HIS A 85 27.88 16.69 12.35
C HIS A 85 29.41 16.88 12.39
N LEU A 86 30.12 15.79 12.13
CA LEU A 86 31.58 15.79 12.17
C LEU A 86 32.14 16.63 11.01
N PRO A 87 33.00 17.62 11.31
CA PRO A 87 33.75 18.31 10.27
C PRO A 87 34.58 17.32 9.46
N ARG A 88 34.47 17.40 8.14
CA ARG A 88 35.12 16.50 7.20
C ARG A 88 36.43 17.09 6.69
N ILE A 89 37.37 16.25 6.27
CA ILE A 89 38.68 16.67 5.74
C ILE A 89 38.48 17.66 4.58
N GLY A 90 39.16 18.80 4.63
CA GLY A 90 39.02 19.88 3.65
C GLY A 90 38.00 20.98 4.01
N GLN A 91 37.19 20.79 5.06
CA GLN A 91 36.30 21.84 5.56
C GLN A 91 37.07 22.88 6.38
N GLU A 92 36.55 24.11 6.40
CA GLU A 92 37.06 25.18 7.26
C GLU A 92 36.27 25.23 8.56
N VAL A 93 36.98 25.19 9.68
CA VAL A 93 36.44 25.25 11.03
C VAL A 93 36.95 26.47 11.77
N ILE A 94 36.17 26.94 12.74
CA ILE A 94 36.58 27.96 13.70
C ILE A 94 37.12 27.25 14.94
N VAL A 95 38.35 27.58 15.33
CA VAL A 95 39.04 27.08 16.51
C VAL A 95 39.22 28.21 17.51
N ASP A 96 38.81 27.94 18.73
CA ASP A 96 39.07 28.77 19.91
C ASP A 96 40.00 28.02 20.87
N PHE A 97 40.51 28.70 21.90
CA PHE A 97 41.54 28.19 22.80
C PHE A 97 41.12 28.43 24.24
N PHE A 98 41.04 27.39 25.07
CA PHE A 98 40.62 27.54 26.47
C PHE A 98 41.56 28.49 27.23
N GLY A 99 41.00 29.59 27.76
CA GLY A 99 41.78 30.61 28.47
C GLY A 99 42.80 31.34 27.60
N GLY A 100 42.66 31.28 26.27
CA GLY A 100 43.61 31.83 25.31
C GLY A 100 44.89 31.00 25.14
N ASP A 101 44.98 29.81 25.75
CA ASP A 101 46.16 28.95 25.70
C ASP A 101 46.30 28.24 24.34
N PRO A 102 47.34 28.52 23.53
CA PRO A 102 47.55 27.87 22.22
C PRO A 102 47.62 26.34 22.28
N ASP A 103 47.94 25.77 23.44
CA ASP A 103 48.04 24.31 23.63
C ASP A 103 46.69 23.63 23.89
N LEU A 104 45.60 24.39 24.09
CA LEU A 104 44.26 23.88 24.43
C LEU A 104 43.18 24.25 23.39
N PRO A 105 43.34 23.83 22.11
CA PRO A 105 42.40 24.16 21.05
C PRO A 105 41.06 23.40 21.15
N ILE A 106 39.97 24.06 20.79
CA ILE A 106 38.62 23.51 20.65
C ILE A 106 37.94 24.09 19.41
N CYS A 107 37.34 23.23 18.59
CA CYS A 107 36.57 23.65 17.42
C CYS A 107 35.17 24.13 17.86
N THR A 108 34.85 25.40 17.63
CA THR A 108 33.61 26.04 18.08
C THR A 108 32.61 26.33 16.96
N GLY A 109 33.04 26.28 15.69
CA GLY A 109 32.18 26.58 14.55
C GLY A 109 32.67 26.04 13.22
N ARG A 110 31.87 26.24 12.17
CA ARG A 110 32.21 25.92 10.78
C ARG A 110 31.79 27.08 9.90
N VAL A 111 32.51 27.31 8.81
CA VAL A 111 32.21 28.39 7.87
C VAL A 111 32.29 27.90 6.42
N HIS A 112 31.46 28.51 5.57
CA HIS A 112 31.57 28.36 4.13
C HIS A 112 32.64 29.30 3.57
N ASN A 113 33.28 28.90 2.47
CA ASN A 113 34.29 29.71 1.78
C ASN A 113 34.24 29.42 0.26
N GLN A 114 35.18 29.97 -0.51
CA GLN A 114 35.21 29.82 -1.98
C GLN A 114 35.42 28.36 -2.46
N LEU A 115 35.94 27.49 -1.60
CA LEU A 115 36.12 26.05 -1.89
C LEU A 115 34.99 25.20 -1.30
N ASN A 116 34.33 25.67 -0.22
CA ASN A 116 33.24 25.02 0.48
C ASN A 116 31.99 25.91 0.45
N LEU A 117 31.32 25.97 -0.70
CA LEU A 117 30.14 26.81 -0.91
C LEU A 117 28.93 26.38 -0.05
N PRO A 118 27.97 27.29 0.21
CA PRO A 118 26.71 26.96 0.86
C PRO A 118 25.91 25.85 0.14
N PRO A 119 25.00 25.15 0.84
CA PRO A 119 24.24 24.03 0.26
C PRO A 119 23.40 24.37 -0.97
N TRP A 120 22.94 25.63 -1.07
CA TRP A 120 22.12 26.18 -2.14
C TRP A 120 22.74 27.44 -2.74
N ALA A 121 22.36 27.76 -3.97
CA ALA A 121 22.85 28.90 -4.75
C ALA A 121 22.36 30.24 -4.17
N LEU A 122 23.15 30.84 -3.28
CA LEU A 122 22.90 32.16 -2.72
C LEU A 122 23.39 33.29 -3.65
N PRO A 123 22.73 34.47 -3.65
CA PRO A 123 21.58 34.85 -2.82
C PRO A 123 20.22 34.36 -3.34
N ASN A 124 20.15 33.80 -4.55
CA ASN A 124 18.89 33.48 -5.23
C ASN A 124 18.00 32.48 -4.47
N GLN A 125 18.60 31.60 -3.68
CA GLN A 125 17.92 30.59 -2.87
C GLN A 125 17.89 30.95 -1.38
N SER A 126 17.85 32.26 -1.04
CA SER A 126 17.85 32.73 0.36
C SER A 126 16.62 32.32 1.16
N ALA A 127 15.52 31.95 0.50
CA ALA A 127 14.31 31.44 1.15
C ALA A 127 14.43 29.96 1.57
N LEU A 128 15.49 29.25 1.15
CA LEU A 128 15.72 27.87 1.54
C LEU A 128 16.51 27.80 2.84
N SER A 129 16.01 27.01 3.80
CA SER A 129 16.68 26.71 5.06
C SER A 129 16.66 25.21 5.34
N GLY A 130 17.63 24.70 6.10
CA GLY A 130 17.68 23.29 6.52
C GLY A 130 19.05 22.63 6.42
N PHE A 131 19.06 21.32 6.25
CA PHE A 131 20.25 20.47 6.29
C PHE A 131 20.45 19.73 4.99
N ARG A 132 21.67 19.72 4.47
CA ARG A 132 22.07 18.90 3.33
C ARG A 132 23.36 18.15 3.63
N SER A 133 23.27 16.83 3.53
CA SER A 133 24.40 15.92 3.71
C SER A 133 25.05 15.56 2.37
N ARG A 134 26.15 14.81 2.42
CA ARG A 134 26.80 14.21 1.25
C ARG A 134 27.15 12.76 1.51
N GLU A 135 26.87 11.92 0.52
CA GLU A 135 27.31 10.52 0.46
C GLU A 135 28.83 10.45 0.58
N LEU A 136 29.34 9.51 1.36
CA LEU A 136 30.77 9.29 1.50
C LEU A 136 31.25 8.39 0.37
N THR A 137 32.14 8.92 -0.48
CA THR A 137 32.76 8.16 -1.58
C THR A 137 34.28 8.27 -1.49
N LYS A 138 35.01 7.24 -1.94
CA LYS A 138 36.48 7.19 -1.84
C LYS A 138 37.18 8.42 -2.44
N GLU A 139 36.59 9.02 -3.48
CA GLU A 139 37.21 10.11 -4.25
C GLU A 139 36.43 11.44 -4.20
N GLY A 140 35.31 11.53 -3.46
CA GLY A 140 34.42 12.70 -3.58
C GLY A 140 33.45 12.94 -2.43
N GLY A 141 33.61 12.28 -1.27
CA GLY A 141 32.66 12.40 -0.17
C GLY A 141 32.55 13.80 0.45
N ASN A 142 33.48 14.69 0.11
CA ASN A 142 33.50 16.10 0.52
C ASN A 142 33.36 17.07 -0.66
N SER A 143 33.12 16.55 -1.87
CA SER A 143 33.03 17.34 -3.10
C SER A 143 31.56 17.72 -3.44
N ALA A 144 31.38 18.77 -4.25
CA ALA A 144 30.06 19.21 -4.67
C ALA A 144 29.30 18.22 -5.59
N PRO A 145 29.97 17.42 -6.45
CA PRO A 145 29.33 16.31 -7.15
C PRO A 145 28.93 15.17 -6.19
N GLY A 146 27.87 14.44 -6.52
CA GLY A 146 27.47 13.24 -5.78
C GLY A 146 26.15 13.39 -5.03
N ARG A 147 25.72 12.28 -4.42
CA ARG A 147 24.39 12.12 -3.83
C ARG A 147 24.34 12.71 -2.42
N SER A 148 23.14 13.07 -2.01
CA SER A 148 22.85 13.74 -0.75
C SER A 148 21.55 13.23 -0.13
N ASN A 149 21.42 13.50 1.16
CA ASN A 149 20.11 13.55 1.82
C ASN A 149 19.90 14.98 2.29
N HIS A 150 18.67 15.48 2.23
CA HIS A 150 18.34 16.79 2.77
C HIS A 150 16.99 16.85 3.46
N VAL A 151 16.92 17.76 4.42
CA VAL A 151 15.70 18.32 4.98
C VAL A 151 15.72 19.79 4.63
N VAL A 152 14.74 20.26 3.88
CA VAL A 152 14.65 21.65 3.43
C VAL A 152 13.28 22.23 3.73
N LEU A 153 13.26 23.47 4.20
CA LEU A 153 12.10 24.34 4.32
C LEU A 153 12.28 25.47 3.31
N ASP A 154 11.25 25.72 2.51
CA ASP A 154 11.17 26.87 1.62
C ASP A 154 10.18 27.87 2.20
N ASP A 155 10.70 29.02 2.65
CA ASP A 155 9.93 30.09 3.28
C ASP A 155 9.47 31.15 2.26
N THR A 156 9.40 30.78 0.98
CA THR A 156 8.90 31.69 -0.06
C THR A 156 7.45 32.06 0.20
N GLU A 157 7.18 33.36 0.15
CA GLU A 157 5.86 33.94 0.39
C GLU A 157 4.78 33.25 -0.47
N GLY A 158 3.72 32.77 0.20
CA GLY A 158 2.60 32.06 -0.42
C GLY A 158 2.93 30.68 -0.99
N LYS A 159 4.17 30.18 -0.81
CA LYS A 159 4.69 28.96 -1.44
C LYS A 159 5.48 28.10 -0.46
N ILE A 160 5.04 28.04 0.79
CA ILE A 160 5.74 27.27 1.83
C ILE A 160 5.82 25.79 1.44
N GLN A 161 7.01 25.21 1.58
CA GLN A 161 7.26 23.80 1.33
C GLN A 161 8.17 23.22 2.39
N ALA A 162 7.90 21.98 2.81
CA ALA A 162 8.84 21.16 3.55
C ALA A 162 9.17 19.90 2.75
N GLN A 163 10.44 19.51 2.70
CA GLN A 163 10.86 18.30 2.01
C GLN A 163 11.94 17.55 2.77
N LEU A 164 11.70 16.26 3.00
CA LEU A 164 12.70 15.27 3.38
C LEU A 164 13.01 14.40 2.16
N LYS A 165 14.28 14.31 1.78
CA LYS A 165 14.68 13.61 0.56
C LYS A 165 15.99 12.86 0.73
N SER A 166 16.04 11.70 0.08
CA SER A 166 17.27 10.98 -0.26
C SER A 166 17.43 10.93 -1.77
N ASP A 167 18.65 11.16 -2.26
CA ASP A 167 18.99 10.89 -3.66
C ASP A 167 19.05 9.37 -3.94
N HIS A 168 18.95 8.50 -2.93
CA HIS A 168 18.75 7.07 -3.18
C HIS A 168 17.37 6.81 -3.73
N GLN A 169 17.32 6.30 -4.97
CA GLN A 169 16.07 6.00 -5.68
C GLN A 169 15.11 7.20 -5.67
N HIS A 170 15.67 8.41 -5.60
CA HIS A 170 14.91 9.64 -5.47
C HIS A 170 13.75 9.60 -4.45
N SER A 171 13.97 8.96 -3.31
CA SER A 171 12.95 8.77 -2.28
C SER A 171 12.68 10.08 -1.51
N SER A 172 11.44 10.54 -1.45
CA SER A 172 11.10 11.81 -0.79
C SER A 172 9.69 11.86 -0.20
N LEU A 173 9.56 12.65 0.87
CA LEU A 173 8.31 13.20 1.38
C LEU A 173 8.33 14.72 1.18
N SER A 174 7.39 15.25 0.39
CA SER A 174 7.23 16.69 0.15
C SER A 174 5.85 17.16 0.62
N LEU A 175 5.78 18.30 1.30
CA LEU A 175 4.55 18.88 1.88
C LEU A 175 4.41 20.34 1.44
N GLY A 176 3.18 20.81 1.22
CA GLY A 176 2.87 22.21 0.89
C GLY A 176 2.89 22.50 -0.61
N HIS A 177 3.56 23.57 -1.02
CA HIS A 177 3.69 24.01 -2.41
C HIS A 177 4.89 23.32 -3.09
N ILE A 178 4.68 22.09 -3.53
CA ILE A 178 5.75 21.15 -3.93
C ILE A 178 6.45 21.61 -5.21
N THR A 179 7.66 22.15 -5.08
CA THR A 179 8.63 22.38 -6.14
C THR A 179 9.76 21.35 -6.10
N ARG A 180 10.42 21.15 -7.24
CA ARG A 180 11.59 20.28 -7.32
C ARG A 180 12.81 20.97 -6.69
N ILE A 181 13.35 20.40 -5.62
CA ILE A 181 14.60 20.81 -4.95
C ILE A 181 15.54 19.59 -4.90
N GLU A 182 16.36 19.41 -5.93
CA GLU A 182 17.20 18.21 -6.09
C GLU A 182 18.68 18.45 -5.82
N ASP A 183 19.15 19.69 -6.01
CA ASP A 183 20.57 20.00 -5.96
C ASP A 183 20.85 21.42 -5.46
N ASN A 184 22.08 21.89 -5.66
CA ASN A 184 22.52 23.21 -5.20
C ASN A 184 21.77 24.35 -5.91
N ALA A 185 21.24 24.13 -7.12
CA ALA A 185 20.47 25.16 -7.82
C ALA A 185 19.23 25.59 -7.03
N GLY A 186 18.76 24.76 -6.08
CA GLY A 186 17.60 25.02 -5.25
C GLY A 186 16.31 24.75 -6.00
N ARG A 187 15.36 25.67 -5.89
CA ARG A 187 14.01 25.53 -6.47
C ARG A 187 14.06 25.48 -8.00
N LYS A 188 13.34 24.52 -8.57
CA LYS A 188 13.14 24.33 -10.01
C LYS A 188 11.65 24.41 -10.36
N ASP A 189 11.13 23.48 -11.15
CA ASP A 189 9.73 23.42 -11.59
C ASP A 189 8.75 23.11 -10.44
N LEU A 190 7.55 23.68 -10.53
CA LEU A 190 6.40 23.34 -9.70
C LEU A 190 5.91 21.93 -10.05
N ARG A 191 5.65 21.12 -9.04
CA ARG A 191 5.23 19.71 -9.18
C ARG A 191 3.83 19.42 -8.66
N GLY A 192 3.28 20.26 -7.79
CA GLY A 192 1.92 20.13 -7.26
C GLY A 192 1.71 20.88 -5.95
N GLN A 193 0.57 20.64 -5.31
CA GLN A 193 0.24 21.14 -3.97
C GLN A 193 -0.35 20.01 -3.13
N GLY A 194 -0.09 20.00 -1.83
CA GLY A 194 -0.58 18.99 -0.89
C GLY A 194 0.57 18.20 -0.28
N PHE A 195 0.55 16.87 -0.42
CA PHE A 195 1.67 16.01 -0.04
C PHE A 195 2.02 15.03 -1.16
N GLU A 196 3.31 14.69 -1.28
CA GLU A 196 3.80 13.64 -2.16
C GLU A 196 4.74 12.73 -1.37
N LEU A 197 4.43 11.44 -1.34
CA LEU A 197 5.35 10.38 -0.93
C LEU A 197 5.73 9.59 -2.18
N ARG A 198 7.01 9.61 -2.56
CA ARG A 198 7.47 8.94 -3.78
C ARG A 198 8.82 8.26 -3.61
N THR A 199 9.09 7.29 -4.48
CA THR A 199 10.38 6.62 -4.65
C THR A 199 10.42 5.92 -6.00
N ASP A 200 11.60 5.79 -6.60
CA ASP A 200 11.86 4.91 -7.74
C ASP A 200 12.10 3.45 -7.28
N GLY A 201 12.15 3.22 -5.96
CA GLY A 201 12.30 1.92 -5.32
C GLY A 201 10.98 1.31 -4.85
N HIS A 202 11.04 0.54 -3.77
CA HIS A 202 9.85 -0.08 -3.17
C HIS A 202 9.17 0.88 -2.19
N GLY A 203 7.84 1.04 -2.35
CA GLY A 203 6.99 1.70 -1.36
C GLY A 203 6.23 0.68 -0.52
N ALA A 204 6.17 0.89 0.80
CA ALA A 204 5.35 0.09 1.70
C ALA A 204 4.64 0.99 2.71
N ILE A 205 3.31 0.87 2.79
CA ILE A 205 2.50 1.49 3.84
C ILE A 205 1.95 0.35 4.70
N ARG A 206 2.35 0.29 5.96
CA ARG A 206 1.96 -0.76 6.90
C ARG A 206 1.46 -0.14 8.19
N ALA A 207 0.21 -0.44 8.55
CA ALA A 207 -0.39 -0.05 9.80
C ALA A 207 -0.97 -1.30 10.49
N LYS A 208 -0.47 -1.61 11.68
CA LYS A 208 -0.83 -2.83 12.42
C LYS A 208 -2.29 -2.82 12.87
N ASP A 209 -2.81 -1.65 13.21
CA ASP A 209 -4.12 -1.48 13.85
C ASP A 209 -5.19 -0.98 12.87
N GLY A 210 -4.92 -1.02 11.56
CA GLY A 210 -5.83 -0.58 10.49
C GLY A 210 -5.29 0.59 9.67
N LEU A 211 -5.82 0.77 8.45
CA LEU A 211 -5.41 1.80 7.49
C LEU A 211 -6.63 2.41 6.81
N LEU A 212 -6.83 3.72 6.99
CA LEU A 212 -7.82 4.51 6.28
C LEU A 212 -7.14 5.31 5.15
N ILE A 213 -7.56 5.07 3.91
CA ILE A 213 -7.16 5.88 2.75
C ILE A 213 -8.43 6.54 2.22
N THR A 214 -8.51 7.86 2.37
CA THR A 214 -9.76 8.59 2.11
C THR A 214 -9.54 9.92 1.42
N THR A 215 -10.54 10.32 0.62
CA THR A 215 -10.69 11.68 0.08
C THR A 215 -11.80 12.46 0.77
N GLU A 216 -12.35 11.93 1.86
CA GLU A 216 -13.29 12.65 2.72
C GLU A 216 -12.61 13.82 3.43
N ALA A 217 -13.27 14.98 3.39
CA ALA A 217 -12.66 16.22 3.87
C ALA A 217 -12.64 16.28 5.40
N ARG A 218 -11.47 16.66 5.94
CA ARG A 218 -11.28 17.10 7.33
C ARG A 218 -10.56 18.45 7.32
N GLY A 219 -11.31 19.52 7.03
CA GLY A 219 -10.76 20.86 6.89
C GLY A 219 -9.91 21.26 8.10
N ASN A 220 -8.70 21.77 7.85
CA ASN A 220 -7.73 22.15 8.89
C ASN A 220 -7.41 21.05 9.92
N ALA A 221 -7.56 19.77 9.55
CA ALA A 221 -7.45 18.65 10.48
C ALA A 221 -8.33 18.81 11.74
N ALA A 222 -9.49 19.46 11.61
CA ALA A 222 -10.37 19.82 12.73
C ALA A 222 -11.05 18.62 13.42
N ARG A 223 -10.95 17.42 12.84
CA ARG A 223 -11.44 16.16 13.42
C ARG A 223 -10.28 15.17 13.51
N HIS A 224 -10.45 14.16 14.34
CA HIS A 224 -9.43 13.15 14.56
C HIS A 224 -9.15 12.31 13.31
N VAL A 225 -7.95 11.73 13.27
CA VAL A 225 -7.39 11.04 12.10
C VAL A 225 -8.19 9.83 11.61
N LYS A 226 -9.03 9.24 12.47
CA LYS A 226 -9.88 8.08 12.16
C LYS A 226 -11.35 8.43 11.91
N ASP A 227 -11.74 9.70 11.90
CA ASP A 227 -13.14 10.10 11.71
C ASP A 227 -13.65 9.62 10.34
N LEU A 228 -14.65 8.73 10.33
CA LEU A 228 -15.13 8.05 9.12
C LEU A 228 -16.65 7.84 9.07
N GLY A 229 -17.44 8.70 9.74
CA GLY A 229 -18.89 8.55 9.87
C GLY A 229 -19.67 8.45 8.55
N GLU A 230 -19.28 9.21 7.51
CA GLU A 230 -19.88 9.14 6.18
C GLU A 230 -19.66 7.76 5.53
N THR A 231 -18.47 7.19 5.75
CA THR A 231 -18.10 5.85 5.28
C THR A 231 -18.90 4.77 6.00
N LEU A 232 -19.04 4.86 7.34
CA LEU A 232 -19.88 3.93 8.09
C LEU A 232 -21.33 3.94 7.64
N THR A 233 -21.88 5.12 7.34
CA THR A 233 -23.25 5.26 6.82
C THR A 233 -23.41 4.50 5.51
N ARG A 234 -22.48 4.68 4.56
CA ARG A 234 -22.51 3.96 3.27
C ARG A 234 -22.34 2.45 3.43
N LEU A 235 -21.41 2.01 4.27
CA LEU A 235 -21.21 0.58 4.55
C LEU A 235 -22.42 -0.06 5.24
N THR A 236 -23.09 0.69 6.10
CA THR A 236 -24.33 0.24 6.78
C THR A 236 -25.46 0.08 5.78
N GLN A 237 -25.68 1.06 4.90
CA GLN A 237 -26.67 0.98 3.82
C GLN A 237 -26.39 -0.20 2.87
N ALA A 238 -25.12 -0.43 2.52
CA ALA A 238 -24.74 -1.56 1.67
C ALA A 238 -25.08 -2.91 2.31
N ARG A 239 -24.74 -3.08 3.59
CA ARG A 239 -25.12 -4.27 4.38
C ARG A 239 -26.65 -4.45 4.44
N GLU A 240 -27.42 -3.39 4.71
CA GLU A 240 -28.89 -3.44 4.74
C GLU A 240 -29.47 -3.86 3.39
N GLN A 241 -28.89 -3.41 2.28
CA GLN A 241 -29.29 -3.85 0.95
C GLN A 241 -29.08 -5.36 0.75
N HIS A 242 -27.98 -5.92 1.28
CA HIS A 242 -27.77 -7.37 1.27
C HIS A 242 -28.81 -8.12 2.08
N GLU A 243 -29.15 -7.65 3.29
CA GLU A 243 -30.17 -8.27 4.15
C GLU A 243 -31.55 -8.25 3.49
N ASN A 244 -32.02 -7.08 3.05
CA ASN A 244 -33.34 -6.92 2.46
C ASN A 244 -33.51 -7.76 1.17
N LEU A 245 -32.47 -7.85 0.33
CA LEU A 245 -32.52 -8.67 -0.88
C LEU A 245 -32.42 -10.17 -0.57
N ALA A 246 -31.69 -10.57 0.47
CA ALA A 246 -31.66 -11.96 0.93
C ALA A 246 -33.06 -12.38 1.41
N ASP A 247 -33.74 -11.56 2.22
CA ASP A 247 -35.10 -11.85 2.71
C ASP A 247 -36.11 -12.01 1.56
N ALA A 248 -36.03 -11.13 0.56
CA ALA A 248 -36.87 -11.22 -0.64
C ALA A 248 -36.57 -12.49 -1.45
N ALA A 249 -35.30 -12.86 -1.60
CA ALA A 249 -34.88 -14.06 -2.31
C ALA A 249 -35.31 -15.35 -1.57
N GLN A 250 -35.25 -15.36 -0.24
CA GLN A 250 -35.72 -16.47 0.60
C GLN A 250 -37.23 -16.64 0.54
N THR A 251 -37.98 -15.53 0.57
CA THR A 251 -39.44 -15.55 0.37
C THR A 251 -39.81 -16.15 -0.98
N ALA A 252 -39.02 -15.86 -2.02
CA ALA A 252 -39.17 -16.44 -3.36
C ALA A 252 -38.57 -17.86 -3.51
N ARG A 253 -38.00 -18.44 -2.44
CA ARG A 253 -37.29 -19.74 -2.44
C ARG A 253 -36.13 -19.81 -3.42
N ALA A 254 -35.56 -18.66 -3.79
CA ALA A 254 -34.35 -18.58 -4.61
C ALA A 254 -33.08 -18.81 -3.77
N GLN A 255 -33.15 -18.54 -2.46
CA GLN A 255 -32.11 -18.79 -1.47
C GLN A 255 -32.70 -19.49 -0.25
N ASP A 256 -31.85 -20.19 0.50
CA ASP A 256 -32.26 -20.93 1.70
C ASP A 256 -32.29 -20.01 2.93
N THR A 257 -33.26 -20.21 3.82
CA THR A 257 -33.46 -19.36 5.00
C THR A 257 -32.25 -19.41 5.93
N GLY A 258 -31.72 -18.22 6.29
CA GLY A 258 -30.64 -18.08 7.25
C GLY A 258 -29.26 -18.50 6.76
N THR A 259 -29.09 -18.73 5.45
CA THR A 259 -27.79 -18.99 4.82
C THR A 259 -27.68 -18.22 3.49
N ASP A 260 -26.72 -18.57 2.64
CA ASP A 260 -26.44 -17.93 1.36
C ASP A 260 -26.06 -16.46 1.51
N GLN A 261 -26.90 -15.52 1.04
CA GLN A 261 -26.63 -14.10 1.16
C GLN A 261 -26.81 -13.60 2.61
N SER A 262 -27.57 -14.31 3.45
CA SER A 262 -27.67 -13.97 4.88
C SER A 262 -26.34 -14.17 5.62
N ASP A 263 -25.56 -15.20 5.28
CA ASP A 263 -24.22 -15.41 5.86
C ASP A 263 -23.27 -14.26 5.47
N VAL A 264 -23.35 -13.81 4.21
CA VAL A 264 -22.58 -12.66 3.72
C VAL A 264 -22.98 -11.39 4.48
N ALA A 265 -24.28 -11.15 4.64
CA ALA A 265 -24.78 -9.97 5.34
C ALA A 265 -24.36 -9.93 6.82
N ALA A 266 -24.38 -11.07 7.51
CA ALA A 266 -23.89 -11.19 8.88
C ALA A 266 -22.39 -10.89 8.99
N ALA A 267 -21.57 -11.37 8.04
CA ALA A 267 -20.14 -11.06 8.01
C ALA A 267 -19.89 -9.56 7.77
N LEU A 268 -20.65 -8.93 6.85
CA LEU A 268 -20.57 -7.48 6.62
C LEU A 268 -21.00 -6.68 7.86
N LYS A 269 -21.98 -7.15 8.62
CA LYS A 269 -22.39 -6.53 9.89
C LYS A 269 -21.25 -6.49 10.89
N SER A 270 -20.60 -7.64 11.13
CA SER A 270 -19.43 -7.71 12.03
C SER A 270 -18.30 -6.79 11.57
N GLN A 271 -18.03 -6.74 10.26
CA GLN A 271 -17.03 -5.83 9.70
C GLN A 271 -17.39 -4.35 9.96
N ASN A 272 -18.64 -3.96 9.80
CA ASN A 272 -19.07 -2.59 10.09
C ASN A 272 -18.94 -2.26 11.58
N GLU A 273 -19.24 -3.20 12.47
CA GLU A 273 -19.10 -3.03 13.92
C GLU A 273 -17.63 -2.85 14.32
N ASP A 274 -16.71 -3.60 13.72
CA ASP A 274 -15.26 -3.43 13.95
C ASP A 274 -14.73 -2.11 13.38
N ILE A 275 -15.18 -1.69 12.19
CA ILE A 275 -14.81 -0.39 11.62
C ILE A 275 -15.34 0.75 12.49
N ALA A 276 -16.54 0.61 13.05
CA ALA A 276 -17.15 1.58 13.96
C ALA A 276 -16.53 1.57 15.37
N GLY A 277 -15.80 0.51 15.74
CA GLY A 277 -15.23 0.38 17.08
C GLY A 277 -16.21 -0.08 18.15
N LEU A 278 -17.29 -0.78 17.77
CA LEU A 278 -18.36 -1.20 18.69
C LEU A 278 -18.05 -2.52 19.41
N THR A 279 -16.97 -3.22 19.05
CA THR A 279 -16.67 -4.59 19.50
C THR A 279 -15.75 -4.68 20.72
N GLN A 280 -15.10 -3.58 21.14
CA GLN A 280 -14.31 -3.54 22.37
C GLN A 280 -15.10 -2.83 23.48
N GLY A 281 -15.17 -3.48 24.65
CA GLY A 281 -15.69 -2.87 25.86
C GLY A 281 -14.98 -1.54 26.11
N SER A 282 -15.75 -0.51 26.42
CA SER A 282 -15.29 0.87 26.51
C SER A 282 -14.30 1.07 27.66
N ASP A 283 -13.02 0.77 27.40
CA ASP A 283 -11.94 1.40 28.16
C ASP A 283 -11.98 2.89 27.81
N LYS A 284 -12.40 3.68 28.80
CA LYS A 284 -12.65 5.14 28.75
C LYS A 284 -11.42 6.00 28.41
N GLU A 285 -10.36 5.42 27.85
CA GLU A 285 -9.11 6.09 27.48
C GLU A 285 -8.88 6.24 25.96
N SER A 286 -9.70 5.63 25.09
CA SER A 286 -9.61 5.89 23.65
C SER A 286 -10.77 6.75 23.17
N ASP A 287 -10.55 8.07 23.06
CA ASP A 287 -11.49 9.05 22.51
C ASP A 287 -11.86 8.79 21.01
N PHE A 288 -11.27 7.76 20.37
CA PHE A 288 -11.42 7.45 18.94
C PHE A 288 -11.61 5.94 18.72
N PRO A 289 -12.86 5.42 18.76
CA PRO A 289 -13.13 3.98 18.79
C PRO A 289 -12.90 3.25 17.47
N GLU A 290 -12.89 3.95 16.33
CA GLU A 290 -12.93 3.35 14.99
C GLU A 290 -11.73 2.43 14.69
N LEU A 291 -11.94 1.44 13.82
CA LEU A 291 -10.95 0.42 13.46
C LEU A 291 -10.47 -0.40 14.68
N SER A 292 -11.40 -1.05 15.40
CA SER A 292 -11.05 -1.95 16.52
C SER A 292 -10.36 -3.24 16.09
N ALA A 293 -10.37 -3.52 14.78
CA ALA A 293 -9.64 -4.59 14.11
C ALA A 293 -8.89 -4.03 12.88
N PRO A 294 -7.86 -4.72 12.36
CA PRO A 294 -6.96 -4.17 11.34
C PRO A 294 -7.56 -4.15 9.92
N HIS A 295 -8.54 -3.28 9.71
CA HIS A 295 -9.18 -3.07 8.40
C HIS A 295 -8.38 -2.12 7.51
N LEU A 296 -8.32 -2.43 6.21
CA LEU A 296 -8.00 -1.44 5.18
C LEU A 296 -9.32 -0.89 4.63
N VAL A 297 -9.56 0.41 4.83
CA VAL A 297 -10.75 1.12 4.34
C VAL A 297 -10.35 2.11 3.25
N LEU A 298 -10.92 1.94 2.06
CA LEU A 298 -10.80 2.89 0.95
C LEU A 298 -12.12 3.65 0.83
N ALA A 299 -12.07 4.99 0.92
CA ALA A 299 -13.28 5.81 0.90
C ALA A 299 -13.13 7.06 0.01
N SER A 300 -14.19 7.37 -0.72
CA SER A 300 -14.32 8.61 -1.46
C SER A 300 -15.78 9.05 -1.53
N PRO A 301 -16.08 10.35 -1.43
CA PRO A 301 -17.42 10.87 -1.65
C PRO A 301 -17.85 10.85 -3.11
N VAL A 302 -16.92 10.67 -4.07
CA VAL A 302 -17.21 10.79 -5.52
C VAL A 302 -17.04 9.46 -6.26
N GLY A 303 -15.91 8.77 -6.07
CA GLY A 303 -15.59 7.58 -6.85
C GLY A 303 -14.33 6.86 -6.37
N ILE A 304 -14.26 5.57 -6.68
CA ILE A 304 -13.06 4.75 -6.45
C ILE A 304 -12.79 3.98 -7.73
N GLU A 305 -11.72 4.33 -8.42
CA GLU A 305 -11.32 3.72 -9.69
C GLU A 305 -10.12 2.79 -9.49
N THR A 306 -10.18 1.60 -10.10
CA THR A 306 -9.05 0.68 -10.17
C THR A 306 -8.79 0.34 -11.63
N THR A 307 -7.54 0.49 -12.08
CA THR A 307 -7.18 0.29 -13.48
C THR A 307 -5.76 -0.25 -13.60
N THR A 308 -5.55 -1.11 -14.58
CA THR A 308 -4.26 -1.67 -14.95
C THR A 308 -4.34 -2.17 -16.40
N PRO A 309 -3.25 -2.07 -17.20
CA PRO A 309 -3.18 -2.75 -18.49
C PRO A 309 -3.05 -4.28 -18.36
N GLY A 310 -2.71 -4.78 -17.15
CA GLY A 310 -2.63 -6.20 -16.85
C GLY A 310 -3.93 -6.73 -16.23
N SER A 311 -3.80 -7.69 -15.31
CA SER A 311 -4.94 -8.29 -14.60
C SER A 311 -5.22 -7.61 -13.27
N THR A 312 -6.50 -7.44 -12.93
CA THR A 312 -6.95 -7.15 -11.56
C THR A 312 -7.37 -8.46 -10.89
N HIS A 313 -6.88 -8.72 -9.67
CA HIS A 313 -7.19 -9.95 -8.92
C HIS A 313 -7.77 -9.60 -7.54
N MET A 314 -8.96 -10.13 -7.24
CA MET A 314 -9.62 -10.03 -5.94
C MET A 314 -9.80 -11.43 -5.36
N ALA A 315 -9.14 -11.70 -4.23
CA ALA A 315 -9.25 -12.97 -3.52
C ALA A 315 -9.64 -12.70 -2.06
N SER A 316 -10.63 -13.45 -1.58
CA SER A 316 -11.09 -13.43 -0.19
C SER A 316 -11.13 -14.86 0.33
N GLY A 317 -10.69 -15.05 1.57
CA GLY A 317 -10.81 -16.35 2.26
C GLY A 317 -12.24 -16.65 2.73
N ALA A 318 -13.11 -15.63 2.76
CA ALA A 318 -14.51 -15.75 3.12
C ALA A 318 -15.40 -15.30 1.94
N HIS A 319 -15.96 -14.09 1.99
CA HIS A 319 -16.91 -13.59 1.01
C HIS A 319 -16.32 -12.47 0.15
N ILE A 320 -16.80 -12.37 -1.10
CA ILE A 320 -16.71 -11.15 -1.90
C ILE A 320 -18.13 -10.61 -2.03
N ALA A 321 -18.39 -9.42 -1.50
CA ALA A 321 -19.67 -8.73 -1.62
C ALA A 321 -19.53 -7.53 -2.55
N LEU A 322 -20.39 -7.43 -3.56
CA LEU A 322 -20.46 -6.31 -4.49
C LEU A 322 -21.85 -5.68 -4.37
N THR A 323 -21.90 -4.46 -3.84
CA THR A 323 -23.16 -3.75 -3.60
C THR A 323 -23.24 -2.49 -4.46
N SER A 324 -24.36 -2.29 -5.14
CA SER A 324 -24.66 -1.07 -5.89
C SER A 324 -26.08 -0.61 -5.60
N ALA A 325 -26.26 0.66 -5.24
CA ALA A 325 -27.59 1.25 -5.13
C ALA A 325 -28.26 1.40 -6.52
N GLY A 326 -27.45 1.60 -7.57
CA GLY A 326 -27.87 1.60 -8.97
C GLY A 326 -27.70 0.22 -9.63
N HIS A 327 -27.05 0.20 -10.80
CA HIS A 327 -26.77 -1.03 -11.54
C HIS A 327 -25.38 -1.60 -11.22
N THR A 328 -25.28 -2.91 -11.06
CA THR A 328 -24.01 -3.64 -11.21
C THR A 328 -23.86 -4.02 -12.70
N SER A 329 -22.90 -3.43 -13.39
CA SER A 329 -22.61 -3.74 -14.80
C SER A 329 -21.34 -4.57 -14.92
N LEU A 330 -21.41 -5.66 -15.68
CA LEU A 330 -20.28 -6.53 -15.98
C LEU A 330 -20.11 -6.58 -17.50
N SER A 331 -18.93 -6.18 -17.98
CA SER A 331 -18.56 -6.22 -19.40
C SER A 331 -17.24 -6.96 -19.55
N ALA A 332 -17.19 -7.93 -20.46
CA ALA A 332 -16.01 -8.72 -20.75
C ALA A 332 -15.76 -8.71 -22.25
N GLY A 333 -14.54 -8.39 -22.68
CA GLY A 333 -14.15 -8.39 -24.10
C GLY A 333 -14.06 -9.78 -24.73
N ALA A 334 -14.03 -10.83 -23.90
CA ALA A 334 -14.01 -12.22 -24.34
C ALA A 334 -15.20 -13.00 -23.75
N SER A 335 -15.05 -13.58 -22.55
CA SER A 335 -16.07 -14.41 -21.93
C SER A 335 -16.29 -14.03 -20.47
N LEU A 336 -17.54 -14.09 -20.01
CA LEU A 336 -17.87 -14.09 -18.59
C LEU A 336 -17.91 -15.55 -18.11
N LEU A 337 -16.88 -15.97 -17.36
CA LEU A 337 -16.73 -17.32 -16.85
C LEU A 337 -17.07 -17.38 -15.37
N ALA A 338 -17.96 -18.29 -14.97
CA ALA A 338 -18.30 -18.53 -13.58
C ALA A 338 -18.28 -20.05 -13.30
N SER A 339 -17.57 -20.45 -12.25
CA SER A 339 -17.50 -21.84 -11.79
C SER A 339 -17.66 -21.86 -10.28
N VAL A 340 -18.69 -22.55 -9.79
CA VAL A 340 -19.10 -22.50 -8.37
C VAL A 340 -19.18 -23.91 -7.81
N LYS A 341 -18.57 -24.13 -6.63
CA LYS A 341 -18.59 -25.43 -5.94
C LYS A 341 -19.94 -25.74 -5.30
N GLY A 342 -20.58 -24.72 -4.72
CA GLY A 342 -21.89 -24.83 -4.05
C GLY A 342 -23.04 -24.72 -5.05
N ALA A 343 -23.59 -23.51 -5.22
CA ALA A 343 -24.71 -23.26 -6.12
C ALA A 343 -24.63 -21.87 -6.76
N ILE A 344 -25.23 -21.74 -7.95
CA ILE A 344 -25.54 -20.45 -8.56
C ILE A 344 -27.01 -20.14 -8.25
N ARG A 345 -27.27 -19.06 -7.51
CA ARG A 345 -28.61 -18.59 -7.15
C ARG A 345 -28.82 -17.20 -7.71
N LEU A 346 -29.75 -17.07 -8.67
CA LEU A 346 -30.09 -15.81 -9.33
C LEU A 346 -31.53 -15.44 -8.98
N PHE A 347 -31.72 -14.21 -8.50
CA PHE A 347 -33.02 -13.70 -8.11
C PHE A 347 -33.22 -12.29 -8.69
N ALA A 348 -34.34 -12.11 -9.40
CA ALA A 348 -34.76 -10.81 -9.91
C ALA A 348 -36.13 -10.46 -9.31
N TYR A 349 -36.19 -9.38 -8.52
CA TYR A 349 -37.37 -9.05 -7.74
C TYR A 349 -38.50 -8.41 -8.56
N LYS A 350 -38.19 -7.47 -9.46
CA LYS A 350 -39.21 -6.66 -10.17
C LYS A 350 -39.31 -6.92 -11.68
N ALA A 351 -38.18 -6.87 -12.39
CA ALA A 351 -38.17 -6.81 -13.87
C ALA A 351 -37.94 -8.17 -14.57
N GLY A 352 -37.91 -9.27 -13.81
CA GLY A 352 -37.65 -10.61 -14.33
C GLY A 352 -36.20 -10.83 -14.80
N MET A 353 -35.98 -11.92 -15.54
CA MET A 353 -34.68 -12.31 -16.07
C MET A 353 -34.74 -12.46 -17.59
N ARG A 354 -33.68 -12.03 -18.29
CA ARG A 354 -33.47 -12.27 -19.72
C ARG A 354 -32.16 -13.00 -19.93
N LEU A 355 -32.21 -14.13 -20.62
CA LEU A 355 -31.05 -14.95 -20.99
C LEU A 355 -31.10 -15.10 -22.51
N ILE A 356 -30.22 -14.40 -23.21
CA ILE A 356 -30.25 -14.27 -24.67
C ILE A 356 -28.83 -14.55 -25.20
N ALA A 357 -28.72 -15.47 -26.15
CA ALA A 357 -27.55 -15.64 -26.98
C ALA A 357 -27.87 -15.12 -28.38
N ALA A 358 -27.09 -14.16 -28.87
CA ALA A 358 -27.40 -13.45 -30.11
C ALA A 358 -27.04 -14.24 -31.38
N GLN A 359 -25.99 -15.06 -31.32
CA GLN A 359 -25.45 -15.76 -32.50
C GLN A 359 -25.40 -17.28 -32.33
N ALA A 360 -25.27 -17.77 -31.10
CA ALA A 360 -25.05 -19.18 -30.79
C ALA A 360 -26.12 -19.72 -29.84
N ASP A 361 -26.03 -21.00 -29.51
CA ASP A 361 -27.04 -21.70 -28.74
C ASP A 361 -27.04 -21.33 -27.25
N ILE A 362 -28.19 -21.53 -26.61
CA ILE A 362 -28.31 -21.57 -25.15
C ILE A 362 -28.43 -23.04 -24.75
N GLU A 363 -27.49 -23.51 -23.95
CA GLU A 363 -27.49 -24.87 -23.41
C GLU A 363 -27.75 -24.85 -21.90
N ILE A 364 -28.80 -25.54 -21.46
CA ILE A 364 -29.16 -25.67 -20.05
C ILE A 364 -29.31 -27.16 -19.74
N GLN A 365 -28.45 -27.67 -18.85
CA GLN A 365 -28.40 -29.09 -18.52
C GLN A 365 -28.36 -29.32 -17.01
N ALA A 366 -29.08 -30.34 -16.56
CA ALA A 366 -28.92 -30.94 -15.24
C ALA A 366 -28.39 -32.38 -15.44
N LEU A 367 -27.10 -32.60 -15.18
CA LEU A 367 -26.42 -33.84 -15.53
C LEU A 367 -26.82 -35.05 -14.67
N GLU A 368 -27.16 -34.82 -13.41
CA GLU A 368 -27.47 -35.88 -12.44
C GLU A 368 -28.90 -35.81 -11.89
N LYS A 369 -29.52 -34.63 -11.97
CA LYS A 369 -30.80 -34.33 -11.32
C LYS A 369 -31.77 -33.74 -12.35
N ASN A 370 -32.90 -33.25 -11.84
CA ASN A 370 -34.01 -32.72 -12.61
C ASN A 370 -33.81 -31.26 -13.03
N LEU A 371 -34.11 -30.95 -14.28
CA LEU A 371 -34.41 -29.60 -14.75
C LEU A 371 -35.87 -29.26 -14.40
N LYS A 372 -36.13 -28.11 -13.76
CA LYS A 372 -37.48 -27.65 -13.40
C LYS A 372 -37.77 -26.31 -14.09
N LEU A 373 -38.81 -26.27 -14.92
CA LEU A 373 -39.33 -25.05 -15.55
C LEU A 373 -40.76 -24.84 -15.07
N LEU A 374 -41.01 -23.73 -14.37
CA LEU A 374 -42.32 -23.40 -13.80
C LEU A 374 -42.66 -21.95 -14.12
N ALA A 375 -43.85 -21.71 -14.67
CA ALA A 375 -44.43 -20.40 -14.84
C ALA A 375 -45.84 -20.38 -14.24
N LYS A 376 -46.24 -19.23 -13.66
CA LYS A 376 -47.60 -19.06 -13.12
C LYS A 376 -48.66 -18.90 -14.21
N LEU A 377 -48.28 -18.28 -15.32
CA LEU A 377 -49.13 -18.07 -16.48
C LEU A 377 -48.77 -19.14 -17.53
N ASP A 378 -48.06 -18.74 -18.57
CA ASP A 378 -47.81 -19.59 -19.73
C ASP A 378 -46.34 -20.03 -19.81
N ILE A 379 -46.14 -21.24 -20.34
CA ILE A 379 -44.85 -21.69 -20.86
C ILE A 379 -45.00 -21.80 -22.38
N THR A 380 -44.26 -20.98 -23.14
CA THR A 380 -44.29 -20.98 -24.60
C THR A 380 -43.00 -21.57 -25.16
N LEU A 381 -43.12 -22.61 -25.98
CA LEU A 381 -42.02 -23.19 -26.75
C LEU A 381 -42.32 -22.96 -28.23
N THR A 382 -41.51 -22.16 -28.92
CA THR A 382 -41.67 -21.84 -30.35
C THR A 382 -40.37 -22.13 -31.07
N ALA A 383 -40.42 -23.02 -32.06
CA ALA A 383 -39.28 -23.41 -32.88
C ALA A 383 -39.76 -24.03 -34.20
N ASN A 384 -38.86 -24.16 -35.18
CA ASN A 384 -39.11 -24.96 -36.38
C ASN A 384 -39.36 -26.45 -36.03
N ARG A 385 -38.75 -26.94 -34.94
CA ARG A 385 -38.93 -28.29 -34.40
C ARG A 385 -38.80 -28.26 -32.88
N ILE A 386 -39.73 -28.94 -32.20
CA ILE A 386 -39.65 -29.23 -30.75
C ILE A 386 -39.51 -30.74 -30.62
N GLU A 387 -38.42 -31.18 -29.99
CA GLU A 387 -38.14 -32.60 -29.72
C GLU A 387 -38.24 -32.85 -28.22
N ILE A 388 -39.18 -33.71 -27.83
CA ILE A 388 -39.37 -34.15 -26.45
C ILE A 388 -39.09 -35.65 -26.45
N THR A 389 -38.04 -36.04 -25.73
CA THR A 389 -37.61 -37.43 -25.65
C THR A 389 -37.41 -37.81 -24.19
N ALA A 390 -37.94 -38.97 -23.79
CA ALA A 390 -37.73 -39.52 -22.46
C ALA A 390 -37.44 -41.02 -22.58
N LYS A 391 -36.58 -41.53 -21.69
CA LYS A 391 -36.21 -42.96 -21.64
C LYS A 391 -37.34 -43.83 -21.09
N GLU A 392 -38.05 -43.33 -20.08
CA GLU A 392 -39.09 -44.10 -19.38
C GLU A 392 -40.49 -43.75 -19.92
N GLU A 393 -40.87 -42.47 -19.85
CA GLU A 393 -42.20 -42.03 -20.27
C GLU A 393 -42.28 -40.52 -20.58
N VAL A 394 -43.22 -40.15 -21.45
CA VAL A 394 -43.64 -38.75 -21.67
C VAL A 394 -45.11 -38.61 -21.30
N ILE A 395 -45.44 -37.61 -20.48
CA ILE A 395 -46.82 -37.28 -20.10
C ILE A 395 -47.10 -35.83 -20.52
N VAL A 396 -48.10 -35.65 -21.36
CA VAL A 396 -48.67 -34.33 -21.69
C VAL A 396 -50.05 -34.28 -21.06
N ASN A 397 -50.26 -33.39 -20.08
CA ASN A 397 -51.51 -33.27 -19.35
C ASN A 397 -51.97 -31.80 -19.31
N GLY A 398 -53.26 -31.58 -19.57
CA GLY A 398 -53.91 -30.27 -19.43
C GLY A 398 -55.39 -30.42 -19.10
N GLY A 399 -55.87 -29.68 -18.09
CA GLY A 399 -57.29 -29.65 -17.72
C GLY A 399 -57.89 -31.01 -17.33
N GLY A 400 -57.06 -31.97 -16.91
CA GLY A 400 -57.49 -33.34 -16.60
C GLY A 400 -57.52 -34.31 -17.80
N SER A 401 -57.29 -33.82 -19.02
CA SER A 401 -57.05 -34.66 -20.21
C SER A 401 -55.56 -34.90 -20.40
N PHE A 402 -55.17 -36.06 -20.93
CA PHE A 402 -53.75 -36.39 -21.09
C PHE A 402 -53.45 -37.30 -22.29
N SER A 403 -52.17 -37.30 -22.67
CA SER A 403 -51.54 -38.31 -23.51
C SER A 403 -50.28 -38.83 -22.80
N HIS A 404 -50.18 -40.15 -22.66
CA HIS A 404 -49.12 -40.84 -21.95
C HIS A 404 -48.41 -41.81 -22.88
N TRP A 405 -47.12 -41.63 -23.09
CA TRP A 405 -46.29 -42.43 -24.00
C TRP A 405 -45.28 -43.26 -23.20
N LYS A 406 -45.35 -44.59 -23.34
CA LYS A 406 -44.42 -45.56 -22.72
C LYS A 406 -44.00 -46.63 -23.73
N ALA A 407 -42.99 -47.42 -23.37
CA ALA A 407 -42.57 -48.59 -24.15
C ALA A 407 -43.70 -49.63 -24.37
N GLN A 408 -44.65 -49.72 -23.43
CA GLN A 408 -45.77 -50.68 -23.50
C GLN A 408 -46.93 -50.20 -24.38
N GLY A 409 -46.98 -48.91 -24.74
CA GLY A 409 -48.07 -48.34 -25.54
C GLY A 409 -48.30 -46.84 -25.31
N ILE A 410 -49.31 -46.32 -26.01
CA ILE A 410 -49.78 -44.94 -25.90
C ILE A 410 -51.20 -44.96 -25.32
N THR A 411 -51.43 -44.18 -24.26
CA THR A 411 -52.75 -44.03 -23.62
C THR A 411 -53.21 -42.58 -23.72
N HIS A 412 -54.41 -42.37 -24.27
CA HIS A 412 -55.11 -41.09 -24.24
C HIS A 412 -56.28 -41.18 -23.27
N GLY A 413 -56.50 -40.15 -22.46
CA GLY A 413 -57.60 -40.10 -21.50
C GLY A 413 -58.22 -38.71 -21.40
N THR A 414 -59.56 -38.66 -21.33
CA THR A 414 -60.33 -37.44 -21.07
C THR A 414 -61.67 -37.82 -20.44
N THR A 415 -62.22 -36.94 -19.59
CA THR A 415 -63.58 -37.05 -19.06
C THR A 415 -64.62 -36.38 -19.97
N GLY A 416 -64.17 -35.61 -20.96
CA GLY A 416 -65.00 -34.95 -21.95
C GLY A 416 -65.17 -35.79 -23.22
N ALA A 417 -65.73 -35.16 -24.26
CA ALA A 417 -65.77 -35.75 -25.59
C ALA A 417 -64.36 -35.78 -26.21
N TRP A 418 -63.93 -36.93 -26.70
CA TRP A 418 -62.75 -37.04 -27.54
C TRP A 418 -63.14 -36.85 -29.01
N VAL A 419 -62.72 -35.74 -29.61
CA VAL A 419 -63.03 -35.40 -31.00
C VAL A 419 -61.74 -35.37 -31.81
N GLU A 420 -61.69 -36.17 -32.88
CA GLU A 420 -60.58 -36.22 -33.82
C GLU A 420 -61.04 -35.77 -35.21
N HIS A 421 -60.33 -34.80 -35.78
CA HIS A 421 -60.59 -34.28 -37.13
C HIS A 421 -59.47 -34.71 -38.07
N ALA A 422 -59.75 -35.61 -39.01
CA ALA A 422 -58.78 -36.10 -39.98
C ALA A 422 -59.42 -36.31 -41.36
N THR A 423 -58.69 -36.01 -42.43
CA THR A 423 -59.05 -36.40 -43.81
C THR A 423 -58.98 -37.92 -44.02
N THR A 424 -58.11 -38.59 -43.27
CA THR A 424 -57.95 -40.05 -43.28
C THR A 424 -57.46 -40.51 -41.92
N HIS A 425 -58.05 -41.56 -41.37
CA HIS A 425 -57.62 -42.20 -40.13
C HIS A 425 -57.36 -43.69 -40.39
N SER A 426 -56.08 -44.08 -40.45
CA SER A 426 -55.66 -45.43 -40.86
C SER A 426 -54.94 -46.17 -39.72
N LEU A 427 -55.37 -47.38 -39.41
CA LEU A 427 -54.76 -48.25 -38.40
C LEU A 427 -53.78 -49.26 -39.03
N ILE A 428 -52.67 -48.75 -39.57
CA ILE A 428 -51.58 -49.58 -40.11
C ILE A 428 -50.73 -50.17 -38.97
N GLY A 429 -50.04 -51.28 -39.25
CA GLY A 429 -49.25 -52.01 -38.26
C GLY A 429 -48.17 -51.18 -37.54
N PRO A 430 -47.56 -51.71 -36.48
CA PRO A 430 -46.69 -50.95 -35.59
C PRO A 430 -45.43 -50.43 -36.31
N LYS A 431 -45.02 -49.21 -35.94
CA LYS A 431 -43.77 -48.57 -36.38
C LYS A 431 -43.01 -48.05 -35.16
N ASN A 432 -41.70 -48.22 -35.13
CA ASN A 432 -40.85 -47.82 -34.01
C ASN A 432 -39.83 -46.75 -34.44
N LEU A 433 -39.55 -45.78 -33.57
CA LEU A 433 -38.45 -44.84 -33.69
C LEU A 433 -37.47 -45.10 -32.53
N PRO A 434 -36.23 -45.57 -32.79
CA PRO A 434 -35.26 -45.82 -31.73
C PRO A 434 -34.96 -44.55 -30.92
N LEU A 435 -34.86 -44.68 -29.59
CA LEU A 435 -34.43 -43.59 -28.74
C LEU A 435 -32.97 -43.23 -29.05
N PRO A 436 -32.63 -41.93 -29.17
CA PRO A 436 -31.23 -41.51 -29.27
C PRO A 436 -30.46 -41.94 -28.01
N ALA A 437 -29.19 -42.29 -28.18
CA ALA A 437 -28.33 -42.61 -27.05
C ALA A 437 -28.07 -41.33 -26.24
N PHE A 438 -28.65 -41.23 -25.04
CA PHE A 438 -28.31 -40.17 -24.09
C PHE A 438 -26.87 -40.35 -23.62
N LYS A 439 -25.94 -39.57 -24.19
CA LYS A 439 -24.56 -39.51 -23.71
C LYS A 439 -24.46 -38.43 -22.64
N PHE A 440 -24.71 -38.81 -21.40
CA PHE A 440 -24.24 -38.00 -20.28
C PHE A 440 -22.72 -38.13 -20.19
N PRO A 441 -21.97 -37.06 -19.88
CA PRO A 441 -20.53 -37.17 -19.64
C PRO A 441 -20.31 -38.26 -18.60
N GLU A 442 -19.43 -39.22 -18.88
CA GLU A 442 -19.04 -40.22 -17.89
C GLU A 442 -18.55 -39.46 -16.65
N THR A 443 -19.09 -39.82 -15.49
CA THR A 443 -18.73 -39.23 -14.21
C THR A 443 -17.26 -39.55 -13.93
N VAL A 444 -16.37 -38.67 -14.39
CA VAL A 444 -14.99 -38.65 -13.90
C VAL A 444 -15.12 -38.41 -12.39
N CYS A 445 -14.65 -39.38 -11.60
CA CYS A 445 -14.74 -39.32 -10.14
C CYS A 445 -14.16 -37.99 -9.63
N LYS A 446 -15.03 -37.01 -9.34
CA LYS A 446 -14.62 -35.67 -8.90
C LYS A 446 -13.86 -35.73 -7.58
N GLU A 447 -14.23 -36.65 -6.69
CA GLU A 447 -13.45 -36.94 -5.48
C GLU A 447 -12.07 -37.49 -5.79
N CYS A 448 -11.91 -38.31 -6.84
CA CYS A 448 -10.62 -38.83 -7.26
C CYS A 448 -9.76 -37.73 -7.90
N LEU A 449 -10.37 -36.83 -8.68
CA LEU A 449 -9.71 -35.64 -9.25
C LEU A 449 -9.28 -34.64 -8.16
N LEU A 450 -10.16 -34.37 -7.19
CA LEU A 450 -9.86 -33.50 -6.04
C LEU A 450 -8.84 -34.15 -5.09
N LYS A 451 -8.92 -35.47 -4.85
CA LYS A 451 -7.89 -36.22 -4.11
C LYS A 451 -6.56 -36.25 -4.87
N ALA A 452 -6.57 -36.35 -6.20
CA ALA A 452 -5.36 -36.28 -7.02
C ALA A 452 -4.73 -34.87 -7.02
N LEU A 453 -5.55 -33.81 -7.04
CA LEU A 453 -5.12 -32.42 -6.87
C LEU A 453 -4.57 -32.15 -5.46
N ALA A 454 -5.17 -32.73 -4.42
CA ALA A 454 -4.67 -32.63 -3.05
C ALA A 454 -3.43 -33.51 -2.79
N ALA A 455 -3.29 -34.64 -3.50
CA ALA A 455 -2.12 -35.53 -3.44
C ALA A 455 -0.93 -35.02 -4.28
N ALA A 456 -1.15 -34.07 -5.20
CA ALA A 456 -0.09 -33.36 -5.90
C ALA A 456 0.57 -32.32 -4.96
N SER A 457 1.42 -32.81 -4.07
CA SER A 457 2.34 -32.00 -3.26
C SER A 457 3.35 -31.24 -4.14
N PRO A 458 3.80 -30.02 -3.79
CA PRO A 458 4.64 -29.16 -4.63
C PRO A 458 6.13 -29.56 -4.67
N MET A 459 6.44 -30.87 -4.69
CA MET A 459 7.79 -31.37 -4.94
C MET A 459 7.80 -32.22 -6.20
N GLY A 460 7.99 -31.59 -7.36
CA GLY A 460 8.19 -32.34 -8.58
C GLY A 460 7.97 -31.62 -9.91
N ARG A 461 8.49 -30.40 -10.09
CA ARG A 461 8.91 -29.93 -11.42
C ARG A 461 10.21 -29.14 -11.27
N ARG A 462 11.30 -29.74 -11.75
CA ARG A 462 12.55 -29.05 -12.09
C ARG A 462 12.36 -28.23 -13.36
#